data_AF-A0A5N5E5K4-F1
#
_entry.id   AF-A0A5N5E5K4-F1
#
_cell.length_a   1.000
_cell.length_b   1.000
_cell.length_c   1.000
_cell.angle_alpha   90.00
_cell.angle_beta   90.00
_cell.angle_gamma   90.00
#
_symmetry.space_group_name_H-M   'P 1'
#
loop_
_entity.id
_entity.type
_entity.pdbx_description
1 polymer ?
#
loop_
_entity_poly.entity_id
_entity_poly.type
_entity_poly.pdbx_seq_one_letter_code
_entity_poly.pdbx_strand_id
1 'polypeptide(L)'
;MQTLMSPGPLLDDGGHLVETGWAPSEIRKYRRSAITAPKFRIKEWDYYCVLTADYGIALTVADNGYMGLLGVSWLDFRTPHEITENVMLPF
;
A
#
# COMPACT_ATOMS: atom_id res chain seq x y z
N MET A 1 5.24 -12.29 -21.24
CA MET A 1 3.87 -11.89 -21.60
C MET A 1 3.10 -11.76 -20.28
N GLN A 2 2.42 -10.63 -20.02
CA GLN A 2 1.65 -10.46 -18.78
C GLN A 2 0.24 -11.04 -18.94
N THR A 3 -0.25 -11.72 -17.91
CA THR A 3 -1.55 -12.42 -17.90
C THR A 3 -2.59 -11.59 -17.14
N LEU A 4 -3.81 -11.52 -17.67
CA LEU A 4 -4.94 -10.91 -16.96
C LEU A 4 -5.43 -11.86 -15.87
N MET A 5 -5.46 -11.38 -14.63
CA MET A 5 -5.82 -12.19 -13.47
C MET A 5 -7.32 -12.45 -13.36
N SER A 6 -7.69 -13.59 -12.75
CA SER A 6 -9.09 -13.86 -12.37
C SER A 6 -9.43 -13.26 -10.99
N PRO A 7 -10.72 -13.02 -10.66
CA PRO A 7 -11.11 -12.65 -9.29
C PRO A 7 -10.92 -13.80 -8.30
N GLY A 8 -10.58 -13.49 -7.04
CA GLY A 8 -10.43 -14.51 -6.00
C GLY A 8 -9.60 -14.08 -4.80
N PRO A 9 -9.22 -15.01 -3.90
CA PRO A 9 -8.24 -14.73 -2.86
C PRO A 9 -6.89 -14.31 -3.45
N LEU A 10 -6.17 -13.43 -2.73
CA LEU A 10 -4.78 -13.12 -3.07
C LEU A 10 -3.85 -14.28 -2.75
N LEU A 11 -4.00 -14.84 -1.55
CA LEU A 11 -3.17 -15.92 -1.01
C LEU A 11 -3.96 -17.22 -0.85
N ASP A 12 -3.29 -18.34 -1.09
CA ASP A 12 -3.76 -19.68 -0.72
C ASP A 12 -3.59 -19.94 0.79
N ASP A 13 -3.99 -21.13 1.25
CA ASP A 13 -3.88 -21.51 2.66
C ASP A 13 -2.42 -21.72 3.13
N GLY A 14 -1.47 -21.84 2.19
CA GLY A 14 -0.03 -21.88 2.44
C GLY A 14 0.63 -20.49 2.46
N GLY A 15 -0.13 -19.42 2.19
CA GLY A 15 0.37 -18.06 2.10
C GLY A 15 1.09 -17.73 0.79
N HIS A 16 0.88 -18.51 -0.28
CA HIS A 16 1.43 -18.23 -1.61
C HIS A 16 0.43 -17.49 -2.48
N LEU A 17 0.93 -16.71 -3.45
CA LEU A 17 0.07 -16.05 -4.44
C LEU A 17 -0.69 -17.10 -5.26
N VAL A 18 -2.01 -16.97 -5.31
CA VAL A 18 -2.89 -17.87 -6.08
C VAL A 18 -2.64 -17.73 -7.59
N GLU A 19 -2.38 -16.51 -8.05
CA GLU A 19 -2.11 -16.19 -9.46
C GLU A 19 -1.22 -14.96 -9.54
N THR A 20 -0.39 -14.90 -10.59
CA THR A 20 0.46 -13.74 -10.89
C THR A 20 0.01 -13.13 -12.22
N GLY A 21 -0.01 -11.80 -12.29
CA GLY A 21 -0.49 -11.09 -13.48
C GLY A 21 -0.84 -9.64 -13.16
N TRP A 22 -1.75 -9.08 -13.95
CA TRP A 22 -2.30 -7.74 -13.74
C TRP A 22 -3.84 -7.77 -13.76
N ALA A 23 -4.46 -6.75 -13.18
CA ALA A 23 -5.89 -6.52 -13.24
C ALA A 23 -6.18 -5.01 -13.35
N PRO A 24 -7.24 -4.60 -14.06
CA PRO A 24 -7.64 -3.19 -14.16
C PRO A 24 -8.34 -2.67 -12.89
N SER A 25 -8.64 -3.55 -11.94
CA SER A 25 -9.31 -3.24 -10.68
C SER A 25 -8.88 -4.21 -9.57
N GLU A 26 -9.26 -3.92 -8.33
CA GLU A 26 -8.96 -4.76 -7.16
C GLU A 26 -9.83 -6.02 -7.15
N ILE A 27 -9.42 -7.05 -7.89
CA ILE A 27 -10.14 -8.33 -8.00
C ILE A 27 -9.61 -9.40 -7.05
N ARG A 28 -8.48 -9.14 -6.37
CA ARG A 28 -7.85 -10.05 -5.41
C ARG A 28 -8.16 -9.63 -3.99
N LYS A 29 -8.80 -10.52 -3.23
CA LYS A 29 -9.17 -10.27 -1.85
C LYS A 29 -7.99 -10.58 -0.94
N TYR A 30 -7.41 -9.54 -0.38
CA TYR A 30 -6.41 -9.64 0.67
C TYR A 30 -7.04 -10.13 1.99
N ARG A 31 -6.32 -11.00 2.71
CA ARG A 31 -6.67 -11.46 4.06
C ARG A 31 -5.38 -11.57 4.87
N ARG A 32 -5.19 -10.69 5.87
CA ARG A 32 -4.00 -10.71 6.75
C ARG A 32 -3.75 -12.06 7.41
N SER A 33 -4.82 -12.79 7.74
CA SER A 33 -4.73 -14.13 8.35
C SER A 33 -4.15 -15.21 7.44
N ALA A 34 -4.09 -14.98 6.12
CA ALA A 34 -3.49 -15.91 5.17
C ALA A 34 -1.96 -15.72 5.03
N ILE A 35 -1.38 -14.71 5.69
CA ILE A 35 0.07 -14.51 5.72
C ILE A 35 0.69 -15.47 6.75
N THR A 36 1.64 -16.28 6.30
CA THR A 36 2.36 -17.23 7.16
C THR A 36 3.55 -16.60 7.89
N ALA A 37 3.95 -15.38 7.53
CA ALA A 37 5.02 -14.65 8.19
C ALA A 37 4.62 -14.17 9.61
N PRO A 38 5.59 -14.08 10.55
CA PRO A 38 5.34 -13.51 11.88
C PRO A 38 4.80 -12.07 11.82
N LYS A 39 3.90 -11.70 12.75
CA LYS A 39 3.21 -10.40 12.79
C LYS A 39 4.13 -9.17 12.64
N PHE A 40 5.27 -9.18 13.33
CA PHE A 40 6.24 -8.06 13.31
C PHE A 40 6.96 -7.88 11.95
N ARG A 41 6.82 -8.84 11.03
CA ARG A 41 7.34 -8.75 9.65
C ARG A 41 6.28 -8.33 8.64
N ILE A 42 5.01 -8.27 9.03
CA ILE A 42 3.92 -7.87 8.15
C ILE A 42 3.88 -6.34 8.11
N LYS A 43 3.90 -5.79 6.90
CA LYS A 43 3.77 -4.35 6.66
C LYS A 43 2.52 -4.12 5.82
N GLU A 44 1.64 -3.26 6.30
CA GLU A 44 0.41 -2.85 5.61
C GLU A 44 0.37 -1.33 5.59
N TRP A 45 -0.08 -0.76 4.48
CA TRP A 45 -0.24 0.68 4.37
C TRP A 45 -1.39 1.02 3.43
N ASP A 46 -2.08 2.10 3.76
CA ASP A 46 -2.97 2.80 2.86
C ASP A 46 -2.25 4.04 2.33
N TYR A 47 -2.35 4.25 1.02
CA TYR A 47 -1.80 5.41 0.34
C TYR A 47 -2.90 6.15 -0.41
N TYR A 48 -3.09 7.41 -0.08
CA TYR A 48 -4.04 8.29 -0.75
C TYR A 48 -3.28 9.41 -1.43
N CYS A 49 -3.61 9.67 -2.68
CA CYS A 49 -3.02 10.77 -3.43
C CYS A 49 -4.11 11.53 -4.16
N VAL A 50 -4.23 12.82 -3.85
CA VAL A 50 -5.19 13.72 -4.47
C VAL A 50 -4.40 14.76 -5.23
N LEU A 51 -4.62 14.80 -6.54
CA LEU A 51 -3.85 15.61 -7.47
C LEU A 51 -4.72 16.64 -8.19
N THR A 52 -4.12 17.77 -8.48
CA THR A 52 -4.59 18.80 -9.42
C THR A 52 -3.50 19.02 -10.48
N ALA A 53 -3.73 19.94 -11.41
CA ALA A 53 -2.70 20.32 -12.38
C ALA A 53 -1.47 20.99 -11.73
N ASP A 54 -1.68 21.72 -10.63
CA ASP A 54 -0.66 22.58 -10.03
C ASP A 54 -0.10 22.05 -8.71
N TYR A 55 -0.87 21.25 -7.98
CA TYR A 55 -0.55 20.79 -6.64
C TYR A 55 -1.05 19.36 -6.38
N GLY A 56 -0.48 18.72 -5.36
CA GLY A 56 -0.95 17.44 -4.84
C GLY A 56 -0.74 17.29 -3.34
N ILE A 57 -1.54 16.41 -2.75
CA ILE A 57 -1.33 15.92 -1.38
C ILE A 57 -1.30 14.40 -1.40
N ALA A 58 -0.29 13.82 -0.74
CA ALA A 58 -0.23 12.38 -0.50
C ALA A 58 -0.26 12.09 0.99
N LEU A 59 -1.02 11.07 1.39
CA LEU A 59 -1.19 10.63 2.76
C LEU A 59 -0.83 9.15 2.85
N THR A 60 0.01 8.81 3.81
CA THR A 60 0.38 7.42 4.12
C THR A 60 -0.03 7.09 5.54
N VAL A 61 -0.81 6.01 5.71
CA VAL A 61 -1.13 5.43 7.02
C VAL A 61 -0.62 4.01 7.01
N ALA A 62 0.35 3.68 7.85
CA ALA A 62 1.03 2.37 7.79
C ALA A 62 1.16 1.70 9.16
N ASP A 63 0.93 0.39 9.18
CA ASP A 63 1.32 -0.56 10.22
C ASP A 63 2.58 -1.31 9.74
N ASN A 64 3.73 -1.03 10.34
CA ASN A 64 5.00 -1.69 10.00
C ASN A 64 5.29 -2.94 10.85
N GLY A 65 4.32 -3.46 11.60
CA GLY A 65 4.40 -4.64 12.45
C GLY A 65 4.97 -4.38 13.84
N TYR A 66 5.85 -3.39 13.99
CA TYR A 66 6.45 -2.95 15.26
C TYR A 66 6.39 -1.43 15.47
N MET A 67 5.83 -0.69 14.50
CA MET A 67 5.78 0.76 14.48
C MET A 67 4.69 1.26 13.52
N GLY A 68 3.86 2.19 13.95
CA GLY A 68 2.97 2.95 13.09
C GLY A 68 3.70 4.08 12.38
N LEU A 69 3.30 4.40 11.14
CA LEU A 69 3.76 5.59 10.43
C LEU A 69 2.56 6.36 9.87
N LEU A 70 2.56 7.66 10.13
CA LEU A 70 1.67 8.63 9.49
C LEU A 70 2.54 9.61 8.69
N GLY A 71 2.36 9.63 7.38
CA GLY A 71 3.11 10.49 6.47
C GLY A 71 2.19 11.44 5.70
N VAL A 72 2.60 12.68 5.54
CA VAL A 72 1.92 13.67 4.69
C VAL A 72 2.95 14.29 3.76
N SER A 73 2.68 14.24 2.46
CA SER A 73 3.47 14.92 1.44
C SER A 73 2.67 16.03 0.77
N TRP A 74 3.23 17.24 0.75
CA TRP A 74 2.79 18.34 -0.10
C TRP A 74 3.60 18.34 -1.38
N LEU A 75 2.93 18.45 -2.53
CA LEU A 75 3.54 18.46 -3.86
C LEU A 75 3.20 19.78 -4.56
N ASP A 76 4.21 20.54 -4.98
CA ASP A 76 4.09 21.73 -5.83
C ASP A 76 4.62 21.41 -7.23
N PHE A 77 3.74 21.43 -8.23
CA PHE A 77 4.10 21.16 -9.62
C PHE A 77 4.41 22.44 -10.41
N ARG A 78 4.04 23.61 -9.89
CA ARG A 78 4.38 24.90 -10.51
C ARG A 78 5.85 25.22 -10.28
N THR A 79 6.33 24.95 -9.07
CA THR A 79 7.75 24.95 -8.73
C THR A 79 8.10 23.54 -8.27
N PRO A 80 8.64 22.67 -9.14
CA PRO A 80 8.83 21.25 -8.85
C PRO A 80 9.54 21.01 -7.52
N HIS A 81 8.75 20.74 -6.49
CA HIS A 81 9.19 20.65 -5.10
C HIS A 81 8.17 19.90 -4.26
N GLU A 82 8.68 19.18 -3.28
CA GLU A 82 7.93 18.34 -2.38
C GLU A 82 8.40 18.54 -0.94
N ILE A 83 7.47 18.49 0.01
CA ILE A 83 7.78 18.41 1.43
C ILE A 83 7.04 17.21 1.98
N THR A 84 7.74 16.34 2.71
CA THR A 84 7.13 15.21 3.40
C THR A 84 7.46 15.24 4.88
N GLU A 85 6.42 15.21 5.70
CA GLU A 85 6.53 15.09 7.15
C GLU A 85 6.00 13.72 7.58
N ASN A 86 6.71 13.08 8.51
CA ASN A 86 6.35 11.76 9.02
C ASN A 86 6.35 11.76 10.55
N VAL A 87 5.34 11.10 11.12
CA VAL A 87 5.31 10.73 12.53
C VAL A 87 5.42 9.22 12.63
N MET A 88 6.41 8.74 13.38
CA MET A 88 6.59 7.33 13.70
C MET A 88 6.19 7.08 15.15
N LEU A 89 5.37 6.06 15.39
CA LEU A 89 4.85 5.71 16.71
C LEU A 89 5.20 4.25 17.01
N PRO A 90 5.90 3.93 18.11
CA PRO A 90 6.03 2.54 18.55
C PRO A 90 4.67 2.00 19.01
N PHE A 91 4.49 0.68 18.91
CA PHE A 91 3.32 -0.02 19.46
C PHE A 91 3.55 -0.51 20.89
#